data_AF-A0A949GAV9-F1
#
_entry.id   AF-A0A949GAV9-F1
#
_cell.length_a   1.000
_cell.length_b   1.000
_cell.length_c   1.000
_cell.angle_alpha   90.00
_cell.angle_beta   90.00
_cell.angle_gamma   90.00
#
_symmetry.space_group_name_H-M   'P 1'
#
loop_
_entity.id
_entity.type
_entity.pdbx_description
1 polymer ?
#
loop_
_entity_poly.entity_id
_entity_poly.type
_entity_poly.pdbx_seq_one_letter_code
_entity_poly.pdbx_strand_id
1 'polypeptide(L)'
;PEFNIFALADAVGSRDPVKSWMIYRQAVDAGHGSEAIIGTLFWQVKSMALAANAKSASEAGLSPFVFSKSKKNSGNFSKEELGRLLSDLIVMYHEGHRGTVDLELAAERWLLSIKNGTRMVPGA
;
A
#
# COMPACT_ATOMS: atom_id res chain seq x y z
N PRO A 1 12.74 -20.48 -2.50
CA PRO A 1 12.45 -19.59 -1.35
C PRO A 1 11.03 -19.05 -1.48
N GLU A 2 10.25 -19.03 -0.39
CA GLU A 2 8.90 -18.45 -0.39
C GLU A 2 8.98 -16.92 -0.56
N PHE A 3 8.06 -16.34 -1.34
CA PHE A 3 8.04 -14.90 -1.55
C PHE A 3 7.56 -14.16 -0.30
N ASN A 4 8.26 -13.10 0.09
CA ASN A 4 7.91 -12.32 1.27
C ASN A 4 6.95 -11.18 0.90
N ILE A 5 5.64 -11.40 1.09
CA ILE A 5 4.60 -10.40 0.82
C ILE A 5 4.75 -9.11 1.65
N PHE A 6 5.40 -9.17 2.82
CA PHE A 6 5.66 -7.96 3.63
C PHE A 6 6.66 -7.01 2.96
N ALA A 7 7.50 -7.51 2.03
CA ALA A 7 8.39 -6.66 1.26
C ALA A 7 7.60 -5.69 0.35
N LEU A 8 6.43 -6.12 -0.15
CA LEU A 8 5.55 -5.28 -0.95
C LEU A 8 4.92 -4.17 -0.10
N ALA A 9 4.42 -4.54 1.07
CA ALA A 9 3.85 -3.60 2.05
C ALA A 9 4.89 -2.52 2.44
N ASP A 10 6.15 -2.93 2.61
CA ASP A 10 7.25 -2.02 2.94
C ASP A 10 7.58 -1.05 1.81
N ALA A 11 7.68 -1.55 0.58
CA ALA A 11 7.95 -0.70 -0.58
C ALA A 11 6.85 0.36 -0.78
N VAL A 12 5.58 -0.06 -0.67
CA VAL A 12 4.43 0.86 -0.75
C VAL A 12 4.47 1.87 0.38
N GLY A 13 4.71 1.45 1.62
CA GLY A 13 4.83 2.35 2.76
C GLY A 13 6.02 3.32 2.66
N SER A 14 7.10 2.93 1.98
CA SER A 14 8.23 3.81 1.67
C SER A 14 7.99 4.78 0.52
N ARG A 15 6.82 4.70 -0.14
CA ARG A 15 6.44 5.52 -1.30
C ARG A 15 7.43 5.39 -2.46
N ASP A 16 7.86 4.16 -2.75
CA ASP A 16 8.76 3.84 -3.86
C ASP A 16 8.00 3.05 -4.95
N PRO A 17 7.37 3.74 -5.93
CA PRO A 17 6.45 3.10 -6.88
C PRO A 17 7.14 2.08 -7.79
N VAL A 18 8.40 2.34 -8.16
CA VAL A 18 9.19 1.42 -9.00
C VAL A 18 9.49 0.15 -8.24
N LYS A 19 9.99 0.27 -7.00
CA LYS A 19 10.25 -0.89 -6.15
C LYS A 19 8.98 -1.65 -5.80
N SER A 20 7.89 -0.95 -5.53
CA SER A 20 6.59 -1.58 -5.27
C SER A 20 6.10 -2.38 -6.47
N TRP A 21 6.19 -1.82 -7.68
CA TRP A 21 5.83 -2.55 -8.91
C TRP A 21 6.74 -3.77 -9.14
N MET A 22 8.05 -3.63 -8.95
CA MET A 22 8.98 -4.76 -9.10
C MET A 22 8.67 -5.90 -8.11
N ILE A 23 8.42 -5.57 -6.85
CA ILE A 23 8.09 -6.58 -5.83
C ILE A 23 6.70 -7.19 -6.08
N TYR A 24 5.75 -6.39 -6.56
CA TYR A 24 4.45 -6.87 -7.00
C TYR A 24 4.58 -7.91 -8.12
N ARG A 25 5.37 -7.61 -9.15
CA ARG A 25 5.62 -8.54 -10.27
C ARG A 25 6.23 -9.85 -9.78
N GLN A 26 7.19 -9.78 -8.86
CA GLN A 26 7.77 -10.96 -8.21
C GLN A 26 6.72 -11.78 -7.44
N ALA A 27 5.76 -11.13 -6.78
CA ALA A 27 4.67 -11.83 -6.08
C ALA A 27 3.80 -12.61 -7.07
N VAL A 28 3.41 -11.98 -8.18
CA VAL A 28 2.59 -12.62 -9.21
C VAL A 28 3.36 -13.75 -9.90
N ASP A 29 4.64 -13.55 -10.23
CA ASP A 29 5.50 -14.57 -10.84
C ASP A 29 5.73 -15.77 -9.89
N ALA A 30 5.63 -15.55 -8.58
CA ALA A 30 5.64 -16.60 -7.57
C ALA A 30 4.27 -17.30 -7.39
N GLY A 31 3.25 -16.93 -8.19
CA GLY A 31 1.92 -17.55 -8.19
C GLY A 31 0.94 -16.99 -7.16
N HIS A 32 1.24 -15.86 -6.52
CA HIS A 32 0.27 -15.21 -5.64
C HIS A 32 -0.85 -14.56 -6.45
N GLY A 33 -2.09 -14.92 -6.15
CA GLY A 33 -3.26 -14.33 -6.80
C GLY A 33 -3.42 -12.83 -6.47
N SER A 34 -3.83 -12.04 -7.47
CA SER A 34 -4.00 -10.59 -7.36
C SER A 34 -4.91 -10.15 -6.21
N GLU A 35 -5.97 -10.92 -5.90
CA GLU A 35 -6.84 -10.65 -4.74
C GLU A 35 -6.09 -10.73 -3.40
N ALA A 36 -5.25 -11.74 -3.21
CA ALA A 36 -4.46 -11.89 -1.99
C ALA A 36 -3.42 -10.77 -1.84
N ILE A 37 -2.81 -10.36 -2.95
CA ILE A 37 -1.88 -9.24 -2.98
C ILE A 37 -2.61 -7.94 -2.63
N ILE A 38 -3.78 -7.68 -3.21
CA ILE A 38 -4.60 -6.50 -2.91
C ILE A 38 -5.04 -6.47 -1.45
N GLY A 39 -5.41 -7.62 -0.86
CA GLY A 39 -5.72 -7.72 0.56
C GLY A 39 -4.54 -7.29 1.44
N THR A 40 -3.31 -7.65 1.05
CA THR A 40 -2.09 -7.22 1.76
C THR A 40 -1.84 -5.71 1.61
N LEU A 41 -2.02 -5.17 0.40
CA LEU A 41 -1.92 -3.73 0.15
C LEU A 41 -2.94 -2.94 0.98
N PHE A 42 -4.19 -3.42 1.03
CA PHE A 42 -5.26 -2.82 1.83
C PHE A 42 -4.90 -2.82 3.30
N TRP A 43 -4.44 -3.95 3.85
CA TRP A 43 -4.01 -4.03 5.24
C TRP A 43 -2.87 -3.04 5.55
N GLN A 44 -1.90 -2.90 4.65
CA GLN A 44 -0.79 -1.94 4.82
C GLN A 44 -1.28 -0.49 4.84
N VAL A 45 -2.08 -0.07 3.85
CA VAL A 45 -2.59 1.31 3.79
C VAL A 45 -3.52 1.60 4.96
N LYS A 46 -4.36 0.64 5.36
CA LYS A 46 -5.22 0.74 6.54
C LYS A 46 -4.40 0.93 7.81
N SER A 47 -3.35 0.14 7.98
CA SER A 47 -2.47 0.24 9.15
C SER A 47 -1.77 1.60 9.22
N MET A 48 -1.33 2.16 8.08
CA MET A 48 -0.81 3.53 7.99
C MET A 48 -1.86 4.57 8.36
N ALA A 49 -3.09 4.46 7.85
CA ALA A 49 -4.17 5.40 8.15
C ALA A 49 -4.58 5.39 9.63
N LEU A 50 -4.64 4.21 10.24
CA LEU A 50 -4.90 4.06 11.68
C LEU A 50 -3.76 4.66 12.51
N ALA A 51 -2.51 4.30 12.19
CA ALA A 51 -1.35 4.82 12.89
C ALA A 51 -1.21 6.34 12.74
N ALA A 52 -1.54 6.93 11.60
CA ALA A 52 -1.49 8.38 11.37
C ALA A 52 -2.37 9.16 12.36
N ASN A 53 -3.51 8.58 12.78
CA ASN A 53 -4.48 9.23 13.66
C ASN A 53 -4.33 8.87 15.14
N ALA A 54 -3.72 7.73 15.45
CA ALA A 54 -3.55 7.26 16.83
C ALA A 54 -2.25 7.75 17.48
N LYS A 55 -2.28 7.86 18.82
CA LYS A 55 -1.12 8.17 19.68
C LYS A 55 -0.40 6.89 20.15
N SER A 56 -1.07 5.74 20.11
CA SER A 56 -0.50 4.46 20.56
C SER A 56 -0.95 3.27 19.71
N ALA A 57 -0.22 2.16 19.82
CA ALA A 57 -0.56 0.89 19.16
C ALA A 57 -1.94 0.36 19.62
N SER A 58 -2.24 0.49 20.92
CA SER A 58 -3.53 0.08 21.50
C SER A 58 -4.70 0.87 20.91
N GLU A 59 -4.57 2.20 20.84
CA GLU A 59 -5.59 3.08 20.24
C GLU A 59 -5.82 2.77 18.75
N ALA A 60 -4.76 2.41 18.01
CA ALA A 60 -4.86 2.02 16.61
C ALA A 60 -5.42 0.61 16.39
N GLY A 61 -5.52 -0.22 17.44
CA GLY A 61 -5.84 -1.64 17.31
C GLY A 61 -4.77 -2.44 16.55
N LEU A 62 -3.50 -2.02 16.63
CA LEU A 62 -2.38 -2.64 15.93
C LEU A 62 -1.38 -3.25 16.93
N SER A 63 -0.63 -4.27 16.51
CA SER A 63 0.51 -4.73 17.31
C SER A 63 1.59 -3.63 17.41
N PRO A 64 2.43 -3.60 18.46
CA PRO A 64 3.46 -2.57 18.62
C PRO A 64 4.39 -2.47 17.40
N PHE A 65 4.82 -3.60 16.85
CA PHE A 65 5.68 -3.65 15.66
C PHE A 65 5.00 -3.04 14.42
N VAL A 66 3.74 -3.41 14.15
CA VAL A 66 2.98 -2.88 13.01
C VAL A 66 2.69 -1.40 13.19
N PHE A 67 2.33 -0.97 14.40
CA PHE A 67 2.07 0.43 14.72
C PHE A 67 3.31 1.29 14.48
N SER A 68 4.46 0.95 15.07
CA SER A 68 5.68 1.74 14.94
C SER A 68 6.10 1.89 13.48
N LYS A 69 6.04 0.80 12.70
CA LYS A 69 6.38 0.80 11.28
C LYS A 69 5.37 1.60 10.44
N SER A 70 4.08 1.41 10.68
CA SER A 70 3.01 2.11 9.99
C SER A 70 3.00 3.60 10.32
N LYS A 71 3.29 3.98 11.56
CA LYS A 71 3.41 5.37 12.00
C LYS A 71 4.54 6.06 11.23
N LYS A 72 5.71 5.43 11.13
CA LYS A 72 6.83 5.94 10.32
C LYS A 72 6.43 6.11 8.86
N ASN A 73 5.90 5.06 8.23
CA ASN A 73 5.54 5.08 6.81
C ASN A 73 4.39 6.04 6.49
N SER A 74 3.45 6.23 7.41
CA SER A 74 2.36 7.19 7.26
C SER A 74 2.84 8.64 7.10
N GLY A 75 4.04 8.97 7.61
CA GLY A 75 4.66 10.28 7.40
C GLY A 75 5.02 10.59 5.95
N ASN A 76 5.03 9.59 5.06
CA ASN A 76 5.28 9.78 3.63
C ASN A 76 4.03 10.21 2.86
N PHE A 77 2.85 10.23 3.49
CA PHE A 77 1.55 10.47 2.86
C PHE A 77 0.73 11.49 3.64
N SER A 78 -0.14 12.23 2.96
CA SER A 78 -1.17 13.01 3.67
C SER A 78 -2.30 12.09 4.16
N LYS A 79 -3.09 12.55 5.13
CA LYS A 79 -4.26 11.78 5.61
C LYS A 79 -5.29 11.56 4.51
N GLU A 80 -5.50 12.59 3.69
CA GLU A 80 -6.40 12.59 2.55
C GLU A 80 -5.91 11.62 1.48
N GLU A 81 -4.59 11.57 1.25
CA GLU A 81 -3.96 10.61 0.33
C GLU A 81 -4.13 9.17 0.81
N LEU A 82 -3.90 8.89 2.11
CA LEU A 82 -4.16 7.56 2.67
C LEU A 82 -5.65 7.15 2.53
N GLY A 83 -6.58 8.10 2.70
CA GLY A 83 -8.00 7.87 2.47
C GLY A 83 -8.33 7.53 1.02
N ARG A 84 -7.75 8.26 0.05
CA ARG A 84 -7.90 7.95 -1.38
C ARG A 84 -7.33 6.57 -1.73
N LEU A 85 -6.11 6.26 -1.28
CA LEU A 85 -5.47 4.97 -1.52
C LEU A 85 -6.30 3.79 -0.99
N LEU A 86 -6.94 3.95 0.18
CA LEU A 86 -7.89 2.96 0.71
C LEU A 86 -9.12 2.79 -0.18
N SER A 87 -9.71 3.89 -0.62
CA SER A 87 -10.87 3.86 -1.52
C SER A 87 -10.53 3.18 -2.85
N ASP A 88 -9.38 3.49 -3.43
CA ASP A 88 -8.92 2.91 -4.69
C ASP A 88 -8.79 1.39 -4.58
N LEU A 89 -8.21 0.87 -3.49
CA LEU A 89 -8.08 -0.57 -3.26
C LEU A 89 -9.43 -1.27 -3.08
N ILE A 90 -10.38 -0.65 -2.38
CA ILE A 90 -11.74 -1.19 -2.22
C ILE A 90 -12.45 -1.25 -3.57
N VAL A 91 -12.42 -0.16 -4.34
CA VAL A 91 -13.05 -0.09 -5.66
C VAL A 91 -12.42 -1.12 -6.60
N MET A 92 -11.09 -1.17 -6.65
CA MET A 92 -10.34 -2.11 -7.48
C MET A 92 -10.69 -3.57 -7.16
N TYR A 93 -10.77 -3.93 -5.88
CA TYR A 93 -11.19 -5.27 -5.46
C TYR A 93 -12.60 -5.60 -5.99
N HIS A 94 -13.56 -4.69 -5.81
CA HIS A 94 -14.93 -4.93 -6.25
C HIS A 94 -15.07 -5.02 -7.79
N GLU A 95 -14.39 -4.15 -8.53
CA GLU A 95 -14.39 -4.17 -9.99
C GLU A 95 -13.70 -5.43 -10.53
N GLY A 96 -12.58 -5.84 -9.93
CA GLY A 96 -11.93 -7.11 -10.26
C GLY A 96 -12.85 -8.31 -10.04
N HIS A 97 -13.52 -8.35 -8.88
CA HIS A 97 -14.45 -9.44 -8.56
C HIS A 97 -15.69 -9.49 -9.46
N ARG A 98 -16.10 -8.33 -10.02
CA ARG A 98 -17.17 -8.24 -11.02
C ARG A 98 -16.71 -8.63 -12.42
N GLY A 99 -15.40 -8.83 -12.63
CA GLY A 99 -14.82 -9.08 -13.95
C GLY A 99 -14.82 -7.87 -14.88
N THR A 100 -14.99 -6.65 -14.35
CA THR A 100 -15.02 -5.42 -15.15
C THR A 100 -13.61 -4.89 -15.45
N VAL A 101 -12.61 -5.33 -14.68
CA VAL A 101 -11.20 -5.00 -14.88
C VAL A 101 -10.33 -6.24 -14.69
N ASP A 102 -9.21 -6.27 -15.40
CA ASP A 102 -8.11 -7.17 -15.07
C ASP A 102 -7.45 -6.68 -13.77
N LEU A 103 -7.58 -7.48 -12.71
CA LEU A 103 -7.16 -7.13 -11.37
C LEU A 103 -5.63 -7.02 -11.24
N GLU A 104 -4.90 -7.80 -12.03
CA GLU A 104 -3.44 -7.76 -12.07
C GLU A 104 -2.96 -6.44 -12.66
N LEU A 105 -3.45 -6.10 -13.86
CA LEU A 105 -3.13 -4.85 -14.54
C LEU A 105 -3.60 -3.62 -13.74
N ALA A 106 -4.77 -3.70 -13.10
CA ALA A 106 -5.29 -2.62 -12.26
C ALA A 106 -4.36 -2.35 -11.06
N ALA A 107 -3.85 -3.40 -10.42
CA ALA A 107 -2.89 -3.28 -9.33
C ALA A 107 -1.55 -2.67 -9.79
N GLU A 108 -1.03 -3.07 -10.96
CA GLU A 108 0.17 -2.47 -11.53
C GLU A 108 0.01 -0.96 -11.75
N ARG A 109 -1.11 -0.55 -12.36
CA ARG A 109 -1.43 0.86 -12.60
C ARG A 109 -1.55 1.64 -11.30
N TRP A 110 -2.21 1.05 -10.31
CA TRP A 110 -2.38 1.67 -9.00
C TRP A 110 -1.03 1.90 -8.32
N LEU A 111 -0.15 0.89 -8.28
CA LEU A 111 1.18 1.00 -7.69
C LEU A 111 2.03 2.09 -8.34
N LEU A 112 2.01 2.16 -9.67
CA LEU A 112 2.74 3.17 -10.43
C LEU A 112 2.13 4.58 -10.30
N SER A 113 0.84 4.68 -9.96
CA SER A 113 0.15 5.96 -9.75
C SER A 113 0.53 6.65 -8.42
N ILE A 114 1.12 5.91 -7.47
CA ILE A 114 1.61 6.46 -6.20
C ILE A 114 2.80 7.36 -6.51
N LYS A 115 2.52 8.64 -6.81
CA LYS A 115 3.54 9.61 -7.20
C LYS A 115 4.59 9.74 -6.09
N ASN A 116 5.87 9.77 -6.47
CA ASN A 116 6.90 10.35 -5.63
C ASN A 116 6.44 11.77 -5.29
N GLY A 117 6.20 12.08 -4.02
CA GLY A 117 5.98 13.46 -3.61
C GLY A 117 7.15 14.26 -4.15
N THR A 118 6.88 15.27 -4.99
CA THR A 118 7.89 16.23 -5.39
C THR A 118 8.56 16.66 -4.09
N ARG A 119 9.85 16.36 -3.91
CA ARG A 119 10.63 17.01 -2.87
C ARG A 119 10.47 18.49 -3.18
N MET A 120 9.72 19.23 -2.36
CA MET A 120 9.78 20.69 -2.42
C MET A 120 11.24 21.01 -2.18
N VAL A 121 11.94 21.40 -3.25
CA VAL A 121 13.23 22.03 -3.16
C VAL A 121 12.94 23.40 -2.55
N PRO A 122 13.35 23.70 -1.32
CA PRO A 122 13.19 25.03 -0.78
C PRO A 122 14.12 25.94 -1.57
N GLY A 123 13.55 26.87 -2.34
CA GLY A 123 14.30 27.86 -3.10
C GLY A 123 14.45 27.53 -4.59
N ALA A 124 13.45 27.96 -5.35
CA ALA A 124 13.61 28.42 -6.73
C ALA A 124 12.79 29.71 -6.87
#